data_AF-A0A495QL27-F1
#
_entry.id   AF-A0A495QL27-F1
#
_cell.length_a   1.000
_cell.length_b   1.000
_cell.length_c   1.000
_cell.angle_alpha   90.00
_cell.angle_beta   90.00
_cell.angle_gamma   90.00
#
_symmetry.space_group_name_H-M   'P 1'
#
loop_
_entity.id
_entity.type
_entity.pdbx_description
1 polymer ?
#
loop_
_entity_poly.entity_id
_entity_poly.type
_entity_poly.pdbx_seq_one_letter_code
_entity_poly.pdbx_strand_id
1 'polypeptide(L)'
;MSGFDVLTRGDVLDSALQARDYLVSCGVPGALAAKDPRLWGARAVDHSRLGWLDLPFASRGLLKQVNGLVEEARHAGLDHIVLIGVGAESLAAQAIVEAHTPTVAAARRADERFGRGGPGGLTVLDGSDTAPLAFAMERLDRTLVVLASKAGVSLEGDAYRRIFTAAFRELGLSEREIANRFLVITDHGSPLHDYARQRGYRIGLTDPYLPGHYGALSAYGLVPAVLAGADTDRLLEEAATLMPSLAKDEDNPGLLLGAVLGGCAQQGPGGLTRDKVVLREPGGPGALGAWISQLLAVGTGKRGKGVVTFEPPGGKGPFPDVHGVSINPRAAADDDESDTSVWAPLGAQFVLWEYATAVAGWLLGVNPFEAGSTVVQESEDDAAALLRAAGRGPLTAERPVYVEDDIEVHADFPWPPGAELRTVLGGLVASVPSDGYLSVMTYLSGDFSGRYLAPSLARASGRPVAYGPGPAYPHATGPVHKDGPGNGAFLIITGDPAPGDVLASQPVPGRPYSLAKLQIARALGELRALRERRFPVIRLHLRDPADGVGRLTEAVRDVAGARRP
;
A
#
# COMPACT_ATOMS: atom_id res chain seq x y z
N MET A 1 8.62 -32.41 2.90
CA MET A 1 8.29 -31.37 1.90
C MET A 1 8.73 -30.05 2.48
N SER A 2 9.41 -29.20 1.70
CA SER A 2 9.71 -27.83 2.14
C SER A 2 8.41 -27.18 2.60
N GLY A 3 8.46 -26.35 3.65
CA GLY A 3 7.29 -25.60 4.12
C GLY A 3 6.79 -24.56 3.12
N PHE A 4 7.48 -24.40 1.99
CA PHE A 4 7.24 -23.41 0.95
C PHE A 4 7.31 -24.05 -0.45
N ASP A 5 6.50 -23.56 -1.37
CA ASP A 5 6.41 -24.03 -2.76
C ASP A 5 5.81 -22.94 -3.68
N VAL A 6 6.19 -22.95 -4.95
CA VAL A 6 5.59 -22.12 -6.01
C VAL A 6 5.26 -23.01 -7.18
N LEU A 7 3.97 -23.06 -7.54
CA LEU A 7 3.47 -23.86 -8.66
C LEU A 7 2.90 -22.91 -9.72
N THR A 8 3.20 -23.16 -10.99
CA THR A 8 2.67 -22.38 -12.10
C THR A 8 2.29 -23.27 -13.28
N ARG A 9 1.29 -22.87 -14.07
CA ARG A 9 0.69 -23.65 -15.16
C ARG A 9 0.24 -22.79 -16.34
N GLY A 10 -0.10 -23.43 -17.46
CA GLY A 10 -0.60 -22.76 -18.66
C GLY A 10 0.44 -21.86 -19.33
N ASP A 11 -0.02 -20.84 -20.07
CA ASP A 11 0.84 -19.91 -20.83
C ASP A 11 1.89 -19.18 -19.96
N VAL A 12 1.61 -19.02 -18.66
CA VAL A 12 2.53 -18.39 -17.70
C VAL A 12 3.75 -19.27 -17.44
N LEU A 13 3.58 -20.60 -17.42
CA LEU A 13 4.68 -21.54 -17.18
C LEU A 13 5.75 -21.43 -18.25
N ASP A 14 5.38 -21.35 -19.53
CA ASP A 14 6.36 -21.30 -20.62
C ASP A 14 7.21 -20.03 -20.55
N SER A 15 6.58 -18.87 -20.31
CA SER A 15 7.29 -17.60 -20.11
C SER A 15 8.20 -17.65 -18.87
N ALA A 16 7.72 -18.24 -17.77
CA ALA A 16 8.48 -18.36 -16.54
C ALA A 16 9.69 -19.28 -16.70
N LEU A 17 9.57 -20.43 -17.37
CA LEU A 17 10.67 -21.35 -17.59
C LEU A 17 11.76 -20.74 -18.48
N GLN A 18 11.37 -20.07 -19.57
CA GLN A 18 12.33 -19.37 -20.43
C GLN A 18 13.06 -18.25 -19.67
N ALA A 19 12.33 -17.45 -18.89
CA ALA A 19 12.92 -16.38 -18.09
C ALA A 19 13.84 -16.92 -16.99
N ARG A 20 13.45 -18.03 -16.32
CA ARG A 20 14.28 -18.71 -15.31
C ARG A 20 15.59 -19.21 -15.92
N ASP A 21 15.54 -19.89 -17.06
CA ASP A 21 16.75 -20.42 -17.72
C ASP A 21 17.70 -19.29 -18.11
N TYR A 22 17.14 -18.16 -18.58
CA TYR A 22 17.93 -16.96 -18.85
C TYR A 22 18.57 -16.39 -17.57
N LEU A 23 17.81 -16.24 -16.48
CA LEU A 23 18.31 -15.77 -15.19
C LEU A 23 19.47 -16.63 -14.65
N VAL A 24 19.33 -17.96 -14.73
CA VAL A 24 20.38 -18.91 -14.34
C VAL A 24 21.62 -18.75 -15.23
N SER A 25 21.43 -18.65 -16.55
CA SER A 25 22.55 -18.44 -17.49
C SER A 25 23.33 -17.15 -17.21
N CYS A 26 22.67 -16.14 -16.63
CA CYS A 26 23.27 -14.88 -16.22
C CYS A 26 23.85 -14.90 -14.78
N GLY A 27 23.73 -16.02 -14.05
CA GLY A 27 24.23 -16.17 -12.68
C GLY A 27 23.48 -15.32 -11.65
N VAL A 28 22.25 -14.90 -11.95
CA VAL A 28 21.45 -14.01 -11.09
C VAL A 28 21.21 -14.59 -9.69
N PRO A 29 20.85 -15.88 -9.51
CA PRO A 29 20.57 -16.42 -8.18
C PRO A 29 21.78 -16.33 -7.24
N GLY A 30 22.94 -16.82 -7.71
CA GLY A 30 24.19 -16.77 -6.95
C GLY A 30 24.64 -15.33 -6.66
N ALA A 31 24.56 -14.43 -7.65
CA ALA A 31 24.94 -13.03 -7.48
C ALA A 31 24.04 -12.30 -6.47
N LEU A 32 22.71 -12.50 -6.53
CA LEU A 32 21.77 -11.87 -5.62
C LEU A 32 21.93 -12.41 -4.20
N ALA A 33 22.07 -13.73 -4.02
CA ALA A 33 22.34 -14.33 -2.71
C ALA A 33 23.68 -13.87 -2.11
N ALA A 34 24.70 -13.63 -2.94
CA ALA A 34 25.97 -13.04 -2.54
C ALA A 34 25.89 -11.51 -2.33
N LYS A 35 24.72 -10.90 -2.50
CA LYS A 35 24.48 -9.45 -2.44
C LYS A 35 25.43 -8.67 -3.36
N ASP A 36 25.65 -9.16 -4.57
CA ASP A 36 26.56 -8.53 -5.52
C ASP A 36 25.90 -7.27 -6.14
N PRO A 37 26.37 -6.05 -5.79
CA PRO A 37 25.79 -4.83 -6.36
C PRO A 37 26.01 -4.71 -7.87
N ARG A 38 26.98 -5.44 -8.44
CA ARG A 38 27.27 -5.41 -9.88
C ARG A 38 26.13 -5.96 -10.73
N LEU A 39 25.22 -6.74 -10.13
CA LEU A 39 24.01 -7.24 -10.78
C LEU A 39 23.15 -6.11 -11.37
N TRP A 40 23.24 -4.91 -10.79
CA TRP A 40 22.47 -3.72 -11.17
C TRP A 40 23.29 -2.72 -12.00
N GLY A 41 24.56 -3.04 -12.31
CA GLY A 41 25.53 -2.15 -12.93
C GLY A 41 26.45 -1.46 -11.90
N ALA A 42 27.70 -1.20 -12.30
CA ALA A 42 28.85 -0.94 -11.42
C ALA A 42 28.78 0.31 -10.50
N ARG A 43 27.68 1.07 -10.50
CA ARG A 43 27.44 2.23 -9.62
C ARG A 43 25.96 2.42 -9.27
N ALA A 44 25.10 1.45 -9.58
CA ALA A 44 23.65 1.63 -9.48
C ALA A 44 23.11 1.33 -8.07
N VAL A 45 23.80 0.48 -7.30
CA VAL A 45 23.37 0.03 -5.97
C VAL A 45 24.57 -0.02 -5.04
N ASP A 46 24.40 0.57 -3.85
CA ASP A 46 25.29 0.34 -2.72
C ASP A 46 24.96 -1.03 -2.12
N HIS A 47 25.98 -1.84 -1.83
CA HIS A 47 25.84 -3.16 -1.18
C HIS A 47 24.97 -3.09 0.08
N SER A 48 25.02 -1.97 0.80
CA SER A 48 24.21 -1.71 1.98
C SER A 48 22.69 -1.81 1.73
N ARG A 49 22.22 -1.57 0.49
CA ARG A 49 20.81 -1.70 0.09
C ARG A 49 20.33 -3.14 -0.08
N LEU A 50 21.23 -4.11 -0.03
CA LEU A 50 20.94 -5.55 -0.12
C LEU A 50 20.90 -6.23 1.26
N GLY A 51 20.98 -5.45 2.34
CA GLY A 51 20.94 -5.95 3.73
C GLY A 51 19.62 -6.62 4.12
N TRP A 52 18.55 -6.45 3.34
CA TRP A 52 17.26 -7.12 3.57
C TRP A 52 17.37 -8.65 3.60
N LEU A 53 18.32 -9.22 2.85
CA LEU A 53 18.61 -10.66 2.84
C LEU A 53 19.17 -11.18 4.18
N ASP A 54 19.70 -10.30 5.05
CA ASP A 54 20.18 -10.68 6.37
C ASP A 54 19.11 -10.60 7.46
N LEU A 55 18.01 -9.88 7.23
CA LEU A 55 16.99 -9.60 8.24
C LEU A 55 16.43 -10.86 8.93
N PRO A 56 16.21 -12.00 8.25
CA PRO A 56 15.78 -13.24 8.92
C PRO A 56 16.71 -13.69 10.07
N PHE A 57 17.99 -13.30 10.03
CA PHE A 57 18.98 -13.62 11.06
C PHE A 57 19.32 -12.40 11.93
N ALA A 58 19.61 -11.26 11.31
CA ALA A 58 20.07 -10.05 11.98
C ALA A 58 19.00 -9.46 12.91
N SER A 59 17.72 -9.55 12.53
CA SER A 59 16.62 -8.98 13.32
C SER A 59 16.38 -9.69 14.65
N ARG A 60 16.94 -10.89 14.86
CA ARG A 60 16.92 -11.52 16.21
C ARG A 60 17.67 -10.69 17.24
N GLY A 61 18.75 -10.01 16.83
CA GLY A 61 19.48 -9.08 17.68
C GLY A 61 18.63 -7.86 18.06
N LEU A 62 17.89 -7.33 17.08
CA LEU A 62 16.92 -6.25 17.26
C LEU A 62 15.83 -6.64 18.26
N LEU A 63 15.20 -7.82 18.12
CA LEU A 63 14.15 -8.29 19.05
C LEU A 63 14.66 -8.33 20.50
N LYS A 64 15.88 -8.83 20.72
CA LYS A 64 16.52 -8.82 22.05
C LYS A 64 16.68 -7.41 22.63
N GLN A 65 16.99 -6.42 21.79
CA GLN A 65 17.16 -5.03 22.23
C GLN A 65 15.83 -4.37 22.61
N VAL A 66 14.72 -4.76 21.97
CA VAL A 66 13.39 -4.19 22.25
C VAL A 66 12.60 -4.93 23.32
N ASN A 67 13.04 -6.11 23.77
CA ASN A 67 12.37 -6.86 24.85
C ASN A 67 12.14 -6.01 26.12
N GLY A 68 13.14 -5.22 26.53
CA GLY A 68 12.98 -4.32 27.68
C GLY A 68 11.88 -3.29 27.45
N LEU A 69 11.77 -2.74 26.25
CA LEU A 69 10.73 -1.78 25.88
C LEU A 69 9.33 -2.41 25.87
N VAL A 70 9.21 -3.65 25.39
CA VAL A 70 7.94 -4.41 25.40
C VAL A 70 7.47 -4.64 26.83
N GLU A 71 8.36 -5.10 27.71
CA GLU A 71 8.03 -5.34 29.12
C GLU A 71 7.71 -4.04 29.87
N GLU A 72 8.44 -2.96 29.61
CA GLU A 72 8.11 -1.63 30.15
C GLU A 72 6.72 -1.15 29.72
N ALA A 73 6.39 -1.26 28.43
CA ALA A 73 5.10 -0.84 27.90
C ALA A 73 3.96 -1.63 28.56
N ARG A 74 4.08 -2.97 28.63
CA ARG A 74 3.11 -3.84 29.30
C ARG A 74 2.97 -3.50 30.78
N HIS A 75 4.08 -3.29 31.50
CA HIS A 75 4.06 -2.92 32.91
C HIS A 75 3.37 -1.57 33.15
N ALA A 76 3.52 -0.62 32.21
CA ALA A 76 2.85 0.67 32.23
C ALA A 76 1.37 0.62 31.78
N GLY A 77 0.82 -0.56 31.48
CA GLY A 77 -0.54 -0.72 30.96
C GLY A 77 -0.72 -0.24 29.52
N LEU A 78 0.39 -0.06 28.78
CA LEU A 78 0.40 0.37 27.39
C LEU A 78 0.34 -0.83 26.45
N ASP A 79 -0.86 -1.38 26.28
CA ASP A 79 -1.11 -2.57 25.47
C ASP A 79 -1.90 -2.31 24.18
N HIS A 80 -2.25 -1.05 23.90
CA HIS A 80 -2.81 -0.64 22.61
C HIS A 80 -1.74 0.10 21.79
N ILE A 81 -1.33 -0.47 20.66
CA ILE A 81 -0.29 0.10 19.83
C ILE A 81 -0.92 0.85 18.67
N VAL A 82 -0.67 2.16 18.59
CA VAL A 82 -1.06 2.97 17.44
C VAL A 82 0.16 3.17 16.55
N LEU A 83 0.16 2.62 15.35
CA LEU A 83 1.20 2.83 14.35
C LEU A 83 0.77 3.93 13.38
N ILE A 84 1.45 5.06 13.45
CA ILE A 84 1.33 6.15 12.48
C ILE A 84 2.41 5.94 11.42
N GLY A 85 1.97 5.60 10.21
CA GLY A 85 2.85 5.33 9.09
C GLY A 85 2.06 5.04 7.83
N VAL A 86 2.63 5.44 6.69
CA VAL A 86 2.12 5.08 5.37
C VAL A 86 3.19 4.23 4.71
N GLY A 87 2.78 3.12 4.11
CA GLY A 87 3.63 2.34 3.24
C GLY A 87 3.90 0.90 3.69
N ALA A 88 4.87 0.28 3.03
CA ALA A 88 5.07 -1.16 3.05
C ALA A 88 5.37 -1.67 4.47
N GLU A 89 6.15 -0.94 5.24
CA GLU A 89 6.52 -1.40 6.57
C GLU A 89 5.34 -1.39 7.57
N SER A 90 4.39 -0.44 7.40
CA SER A 90 3.16 -0.43 8.21
C SER A 90 2.21 -1.56 7.82
N LEU A 91 2.12 -1.87 6.52
CA LEU A 91 1.38 -3.02 6.01
C LEU A 91 2.00 -4.35 6.46
N ALA A 92 3.33 -4.44 6.53
CA ALA A 92 4.03 -5.61 7.05
C ALA A 92 3.73 -5.83 8.54
N ALA A 93 3.82 -4.78 9.37
CA ALA A 93 3.45 -4.86 10.79
C ALA A 93 1.99 -5.34 10.97
N GLN A 94 1.08 -4.79 10.17
CA GLN A 94 -0.32 -5.20 10.18
C GLN A 94 -0.50 -6.66 9.77
N ALA A 95 0.16 -7.11 8.70
CA ALA A 95 0.09 -8.50 8.25
C ALA A 95 0.60 -9.49 9.31
N ILE A 96 1.66 -9.13 10.04
CA ILE A 96 2.21 -9.93 11.13
C ILE A 96 1.19 -10.07 12.28
N VAL A 97 0.57 -8.98 12.70
CA VAL A 97 -0.44 -8.99 13.78
C VAL A 97 -1.73 -9.71 13.36
N GLU A 98 -2.18 -9.49 12.12
CA GLU A 98 -3.36 -10.16 11.54
C GLU A 98 -3.18 -11.69 11.51
N ALA A 99 -1.99 -12.19 11.16
CA ALA A 99 -1.70 -13.62 11.13
C ALA A 99 -1.50 -14.26 12.51
N HIS A 100 -1.05 -13.48 13.51
CA HIS A 100 -0.85 -13.97 14.87
C HIS A 100 -2.16 -14.14 15.65
N THR A 101 -3.18 -13.34 15.32
CA THR A 101 -4.46 -13.37 16.02
C THR A 101 -5.24 -14.66 15.68
N PRO A 102 -5.61 -15.53 16.64
CA PRO A 102 -6.29 -16.78 16.36
C PRO A 102 -7.60 -16.55 15.61
N THR A 103 -7.64 -17.05 14.36
CA THR A 103 -8.81 -17.24 13.50
C THR A 103 -9.84 -16.10 13.47
N VAL A 104 -9.63 -15.26 12.46
CA VAL A 104 -10.56 -14.38 11.73
C VAL A 104 -11.98 -14.95 11.48
N ALA A 105 -12.28 -16.21 11.79
CA ALA A 105 -13.66 -16.73 11.81
C ALA A 105 -14.47 -16.29 13.04
N ALA A 106 -13.83 -15.99 14.18
CA ALA A 106 -14.51 -15.49 15.38
C ALA A 106 -14.68 -13.96 15.35
N ALA A 107 -13.68 -13.22 14.85
CA ALA A 107 -13.73 -11.77 14.73
C ALA A 107 -14.65 -11.27 13.60
N ARG A 108 -14.82 -12.04 12.50
CA ARG A 108 -15.77 -11.67 11.41
C ARG A 108 -17.23 -11.57 11.82
N ARG A 109 -17.61 -12.16 12.97
CA ARG A 109 -18.97 -12.03 13.53
C ARG A 109 -19.07 -10.90 14.55
N ALA A 110 -17.96 -10.32 14.96
CA ALA A 110 -17.87 -9.22 15.90
C ALA A 110 -17.42 -7.95 15.15
N ASP A 111 -18.42 -7.27 14.60
CA ASP A 111 -18.42 -5.89 14.12
C ASP A 111 -17.74 -5.53 12.79
N GLU A 112 -18.58 -5.38 11.77
CA GLU A 112 -18.36 -4.54 10.59
C GLU A 112 -18.44 -3.03 10.92
N ARG A 113 -18.69 -2.64 12.18
CA ARG A 113 -18.79 -1.23 12.62
C ARG A 113 -17.57 -0.68 13.36
N PHE A 114 -16.65 -1.52 13.80
CA PHE A 114 -15.48 -1.09 14.57
C PHE A 114 -14.22 -1.54 13.85
N GLY A 115 -13.32 -0.59 13.59
CA GLY A 115 -12.05 -0.81 12.92
C GLY A 115 -11.29 -1.99 13.51
N ARG A 116 -10.56 -2.70 12.64
CA ARG A 116 -9.76 -3.90 12.95
C ARG A 116 -8.91 -3.67 14.21
N GLY A 117 -9.29 -4.26 15.34
CA GLY A 117 -8.53 -4.20 16.59
C GLY A 117 -9.16 -5.06 17.69
N GLY A 118 -8.62 -6.25 17.92
CA GLY A 118 -8.93 -7.05 19.12
C GLY A 118 -8.35 -6.42 20.40
N PRO A 119 -8.74 -6.89 21.60
CA PRO A 119 -8.16 -6.40 22.86
C PRO A 119 -6.65 -6.68 22.90
N GLY A 120 -5.82 -5.62 23.01
CA GLY A 120 -4.36 -5.68 22.97
C GLY A 120 -3.71 -5.50 21.58
N GLY A 121 -4.44 -4.94 20.60
CA GLY A 121 -4.07 -4.94 19.19
C GLY A 121 -3.27 -3.73 18.66
N LEU A 122 -2.90 -3.84 17.39
CA LEU A 122 -2.30 -2.80 16.56
C LEU A 122 -3.38 -2.02 15.80
N THR A 123 -3.43 -0.71 15.95
CA THR A 123 -4.23 0.22 15.12
C THR A 123 -3.29 0.99 14.20
N VAL A 124 -3.47 0.87 12.88
CA VAL A 124 -2.70 1.62 11.89
C VAL A 124 -3.44 2.90 11.49
N LEU A 125 -2.73 4.02 11.50
CA LEU A 125 -3.22 5.33 11.05
C LEU A 125 -2.41 5.78 9.82
N ASP A 126 -3.01 5.62 8.66
CA ASP A 126 -2.42 5.87 7.34
C ASP A 126 -3.01 7.11 6.63
N GLY A 127 -3.96 7.80 7.26
CA GLY A 127 -4.66 8.97 6.69
C GLY A 127 -5.94 8.63 5.94
N SER A 128 -6.23 7.36 5.71
CA SER A 128 -7.31 6.92 4.82
C SER A 128 -8.69 6.95 5.46
N ASP A 129 -8.75 6.81 6.78
CA ASP A 129 -10.00 6.74 7.56
C ASP A 129 -9.80 7.36 8.95
N THR A 130 -10.85 7.98 9.47
CA THR A 130 -10.93 8.51 10.84
C THR A 130 -11.45 7.47 11.83
N ALA A 131 -12.09 6.37 11.38
CA ALA A 131 -12.59 5.33 12.28
C ALA A 131 -11.47 4.66 13.12
N PRO A 132 -10.29 4.31 12.57
CA PRO A 132 -9.16 3.84 13.38
C PRO A 132 -8.66 4.89 14.40
N LEU A 133 -8.69 6.17 14.04
CA LEU A 133 -8.36 7.26 14.97
C LEU A 133 -9.38 7.33 16.11
N ALA A 134 -10.68 7.25 15.80
CA ALA A 134 -11.75 7.26 16.81
C ALA A 134 -11.58 6.11 17.80
N PHE A 135 -11.36 4.90 17.29
CA PHE A 135 -11.10 3.71 18.11
C PHE A 135 -9.88 3.89 19.03
N ALA A 136 -8.81 4.52 18.52
CA ALA A 136 -7.63 4.83 19.33
C ALA A 136 -7.89 5.87 20.42
N MET A 137 -8.74 6.88 20.15
CA MET A 137 -9.11 7.89 21.15
C MET A 137 -9.89 7.29 22.33
N GLU A 138 -10.67 6.23 22.12
CA GLU A 138 -11.40 5.53 23.19
C GLU A 138 -10.47 4.77 24.17
N ARG A 139 -9.22 4.53 23.79
CA ARG A 139 -8.24 3.70 24.52
C ARG A 139 -6.98 4.49 24.88
N LEU A 140 -7.10 5.81 24.95
CA LEU A 140 -5.96 6.72 25.02
C LEU A 140 -5.08 6.48 26.26
N ASP A 141 -5.67 6.09 27.38
CA ASP A 141 -4.97 5.76 28.63
C ASP A 141 -4.00 4.57 28.51
N ARG A 142 -4.31 3.64 27.58
CA ARG A 142 -3.55 2.40 27.30
C ARG A 142 -2.71 2.47 26.02
N THR A 143 -2.64 3.64 25.39
CA THR A 143 -2.07 3.78 24.04
C THR A 143 -0.59 4.14 24.06
N LEU A 144 0.23 3.35 23.35
CA LEU A 144 1.58 3.72 22.90
C LEU A 144 1.53 4.07 21.42
N VAL A 145 1.98 5.27 21.07
CA VAL A 145 2.02 5.75 19.68
C VAL A 145 3.40 5.49 19.09
N VAL A 146 3.46 4.71 18.02
CA VAL A 146 4.65 4.46 17.22
C VAL A 146 4.59 5.30 15.94
N LEU A 147 5.55 6.19 15.75
CA LEU A 147 5.73 7.01 14.56
C LEU A 147 6.83 6.37 13.71
N ALA A 148 6.48 5.80 12.56
CA ALA A 148 7.41 5.09 11.69
C ALA A 148 7.56 5.79 10.34
N SER A 149 8.75 6.31 10.05
CA SER A 149 9.07 6.87 8.73
C SER A 149 10.57 7.05 8.51
N LYS A 150 11.06 6.69 7.32
CA LYS A 150 12.48 6.85 6.93
C LYS A 150 12.84 8.31 6.62
N ALA A 151 12.08 8.96 5.75
CA ALA A 151 12.45 10.24 5.14
C ALA A 151 12.04 11.48 5.97
N GLY A 152 11.07 11.34 6.89
CA GLY A 152 10.58 12.46 7.68
C GLY A 152 9.12 12.31 8.09
N VAL A 153 8.55 13.35 8.69
CA VAL A 153 7.16 13.31 9.15
C VAL A 153 6.23 13.66 8.00
N SER A 154 5.37 12.72 7.58
CA SER A 154 4.34 13.01 6.58
C SER A 154 3.31 14.02 7.11
N LEU A 155 2.51 14.59 6.20
CA LEU A 155 1.45 15.53 6.58
C LEU A 155 0.45 14.90 7.56
N GLU A 156 0.05 13.65 7.30
CA GLU A 156 -0.82 12.83 8.14
C GLU A 156 -0.13 12.52 9.47
N GLY A 157 1.15 12.16 9.42
CA GLY A 157 1.95 11.84 10.60
C GLY A 157 2.04 12.99 11.59
N ASP A 158 2.28 14.22 11.11
CA ASP A 158 2.28 15.41 11.98
C ASP A 158 0.87 15.71 12.51
N ALA A 159 -0.16 15.53 11.68
CA ALA A 159 -1.54 15.76 12.09
C ALA A 159 -1.96 14.83 13.24
N TYR A 160 -1.77 13.52 13.07
CA TYR A 160 -2.08 12.54 14.12
C TYR A 160 -1.24 12.76 15.37
N ARG A 161 0.07 12.98 15.23
CA ARG A 161 0.93 13.29 16.39
C ARG A 161 0.39 14.48 17.19
N ARG A 162 -0.06 15.55 16.52
CA ARG A 162 -0.65 16.73 17.17
C ARG A 162 -1.95 16.41 17.90
N ILE A 163 -2.81 15.61 17.29
CA ILE A 163 -4.07 15.15 17.87
C ILE A 163 -3.79 14.34 19.15
N PHE A 164 -2.95 13.31 19.08
CA PHE A 164 -2.57 12.51 20.26
C PHE A 164 -1.91 13.36 21.34
N THR A 165 -0.99 14.26 20.97
CA THR A 165 -0.33 15.13 21.95
C THR A 165 -1.35 16.03 22.67
N ALA A 166 -2.33 16.59 21.95
CA ALA A 166 -3.38 17.39 22.56
C ALA A 166 -4.28 16.55 23.47
N ALA A 167 -4.73 15.38 23.00
CA ALA A 167 -5.58 14.49 23.77
C ALA A 167 -4.89 13.98 25.05
N PHE A 168 -3.59 13.66 24.99
CA PHE A 168 -2.84 13.29 26.19
C PHE A 168 -2.71 14.43 27.20
N ARG A 169 -2.59 15.70 26.75
CA ARG A 169 -2.64 16.86 27.66
C ARG A 169 -3.99 17.01 28.33
N GLU A 170 -5.07 16.76 27.59
CA GLU A 170 -6.44 16.82 28.12
C GLU A 170 -6.68 15.71 29.17
N LEU A 171 -6.00 14.57 29.05
CA LEU A 171 -5.93 13.55 30.10
C LEU A 171 -5.07 13.94 31.32
N GLY A 172 -4.45 15.12 31.32
CA GLY A 172 -3.66 15.63 32.44
C GLY A 172 -2.20 15.16 32.49
N LEU A 173 -1.69 14.56 31.42
CA LEU A 173 -0.30 14.09 31.36
C LEU A 173 0.66 15.28 31.22
N SER A 174 1.77 15.24 31.97
CA SER A 174 2.88 16.19 31.80
C SER A 174 3.60 15.97 30.47
N GLU A 175 4.31 16.98 29.95
CA GLU A 175 5.06 16.83 28.69
C GLU A 175 6.05 15.64 28.70
N ARG A 176 6.61 15.31 29.87
CA ARG A 176 7.48 14.13 30.05
C ARG A 176 6.71 12.82 29.91
N GLU A 177 5.52 12.74 30.48
CA GLU A 177 4.66 11.55 30.36
C GLU A 177 4.13 11.40 28.94
N ILE A 178 3.75 12.50 28.29
CA ILE A 178 3.38 12.53 26.87
C ILE A 178 4.53 12.02 26.02
N ALA A 179 5.76 12.49 26.24
CA ALA A 179 6.93 12.01 25.50
C ALA A 179 7.14 10.49 25.65
N ASN A 180 6.83 9.92 26.82
CA ASN A 180 6.88 8.48 27.06
C ASN A 180 5.74 7.69 26.37
N ARG A 181 4.69 8.36 25.86
CA ARG A 181 3.66 7.74 25.02
C ARG A 181 4.05 7.66 23.54
N PHE A 182 5.24 8.17 23.15
CA PHE A 182 5.72 8.12 21.77
C PHE A 182 7.01 7.30 21.63
N LEU A 183 7.02 6.42 20.64
CA LEU A 183 8.18 5.73 20.09
C LEU A 183 8.36 6.16 18.63
N VAL A 184 9.58 6.50 18.22
CA VAL A 184 9.90 6.91 16.85
C VAL A 184 10.85 5.91 16.22
N ILE A 185 10.49 5.38 15.05
CA ILE A 185 11.35 4.52 14.22
C ILE A 185 11.64 5.31 12.94
N THR A 186 12.88 5.74 12.76
CA THR A 186 13.29 6.63 11.67
C THR A 186 14.80 6.56 11.45
N ASP A 187 15.30 6.91 10.26
CA ASP A 187 16.73 6.83 9.97
C ASP A 187 17.55 7.88 10.75
N HIS A 188 18.78 7.52 11.12
CA HIS A 188 19.68 8.43 11.83
C HIS A 188 19.94 9.71 11.03
N GLY A 189 19.76 10.87 11.67
CA GLY A 189 19.96 12.18 11.03
C GLY A 189 18.81 12.63 10.11
N SER A 190 17.69 11.89 10.08
CA SER A 190 16.47 12.36 9.41
C SER A 190 15.86 13.55 10.15
N PRO A 191 15.01 14.38 9.49
CA PRO A 191 14.27 15.43 10.17
C PRO A 191 13.41 14.92 11.34
N LEU A 192 12.88 13.69 11.24
CA LEU A 192 12.10 13.07 12.31
C LEU A 192 12.99 12.61 13.47
N HIS A 193 14.23 12.18 13.21
CA HIS A 193 15.21 11.87 14.24
C HIS A 193 15.50 13.09 15.12
N ASP A 194 15.86 14.21 14.50
CA ASP A 194 16.18 15.44 15.23
C ASP A 194 14.97 15.97 16.00
N TYR A 195 13.78 15.90 15.39
CA TYR A 195 12.54 16.27 16.03
C TYR A 195 12.24 15.42 17.27
N ALA A 196 12.39 14.10 17.16
CA ALA A 196 12.16 13.17 18.26
C ALA A 196 13.08 13.48 19.44
N ARG A 197 14.37 13.77 19.19
CA ARG A 197 15.34 14.18 20.22
C ARG A 197 14.91 15.46 20.92
N GLN A 198 14.50 16.47 20.15
CA GLN A 198 14.04 17.75 20.69
C GLN A 198 12.79 17.60 21.57
N ARG A 199 11.92 16.64 21.25
CA ARG A 199 10.70 16.35 22.02
C ARG A 199 10.89 15.37 23.16
N GLY A 200 12.08 14.78 23.31
CA GLY A 200 12.34 13.74 24.29
C GLY A 200 11.58 12.43 24.02
N TYR A 201 11.14 12.20 22.78
CA TYR A 201 10.51 10.94 22.40
C TYR A 201 11.52 9.80 22.45
N ARG A 202 11.05 8.58 22.73
CA ARG A 202 11.88 7.38 22.62
C ARG A 202 12.20 7.17 21.14
N ILE A 203 13.45 6.93 20.81
CA ILE A 203 13.90 6.65 19.44
C ILE A 203 14.33 5.18 19.38
N GLY A 204 13.75 4.45 18.44
CA GLY A 204 14.05 3.05 18.16
C GLY A 204 15.25 2.87 17.23
N LEU A 205 15.50 1.61 16.88
CA LEU A 205 16.61 1.17 16.04
C LEU A 205 16.32 1.42 14.57
N THR A 206 17.37 1.77 13.81
CA THR A 206 17.26 2.30 12.44
C THR A 206 18.15 1.49 11.51
N ASP A 207 17.69 1.23 10.29
CA ASP A 207 18.55 0.71 9.22
C ASP A 207 18.54 1.71 8.05
N PRO A 208 19.48 2.67 8.04
CA PRO A 208 19.47 3.77 7.08
C PRO A 208 19.79 3.34 5.64
N TYR A 209 20.23 2.09 5.45
CA TYR A 209 20.61 1.58 4.14
C TYR A 209 19.53 0.69 3.51
N LEU A 210 18.55 0.25 4.29
CA LEU A 210 17.48 -0.58 3.81
C LEU A 210 16.51 0.23 2.94
N PRO A 211 16.19 -0.21 1.70
CA PRO A 211 15.11 0.37 0.93
C PRO A 211 13.78 0.23 1.68
N GLY A 212 12.92 1.28 1.67
CA GLY A 212 11.63 1.27 2.39
C GLY A 212 10.78 0.01 2.14
N HIS A 213 10.60 -0.32 0.87
CA HIS A 213 9.77 -1.44 0.43
C HIS A 213 10.38 -2.83 0.65
N TYR A 214 11.66 -2.96 1.02
CA TYR A 214 12.37 -4.24 1.29
C TYR A 214 12.65 -4.44 2.79
N GLY A 215 11.76 -3.95 3.66
CA GLY A 215 12.00 -3.89 5.10
C GLY A 215 10.94 -4.51 5.98
N ALA A 216 10.18 -5.49 5.47
CA ALA A 216 9.12 -6.14 6.25
C ALA A 216 9.63 -6.72 7.58
N LEU A 217 10.82 -7.34 7.56
CA LEU A 217 11.47 -7.95 8.73
C LEU A 217 12.47 -7.01 9.43
N SER A 218 12.37 -5.70 9.20
CA SER A 218 13.20 -4.69 9.87
C SER A 218 12.55 -4.16 11.15
N ALA A 219 13.19 -3.18 11.81
CA ALA A 219 12.61 -2.48 12.95
C ALA A 219 11.23 -1.87 12.64
N TYR A 220 11.04 -1.37 11.41
CA TYR A 220 9.79 -0.72 11.00
C TYR A 220 8.60 -1.69 11.00
N GLY A 221 8.78 -2.94 10.59
CA GLY A 221 7.72 -3.95 10.60
C GLY A 221 7.62 -4.74 11.91
N LEU A 222 8.76 -5.12 12.50
CA LEU A 222 8.81 -6.01 13.66
C LEU A 222 8.50 -5.32 14.99
N VAL A 223 8.98 -4.08 15.20
CA VAL A 223 8.83 -3.42 16.50
C VAL A 223 7.36 -3.11 16.82
N PRO A 224 6.56 -2.53 15.90
CA PRO A 224 5.13 -2.36 16.17
C PRO A 224 4.42 -3.71 16.39
N ALA A 225 4.80 -4.75 15.64
CA ALA A 225 4.19 -6.07 15.73
C ALA A 225 4.47 -6.76 17.08
N VAL A 226 5.73 -6.76 17.56
CA VAL A 226 6.09 -7.38 18.85
C VAL A 226 5.53 -6.58 20.04
N LEU A 227 5.47 -5.25 19.93
CA LEU A 227 4.77 -4.40 20.91
C LEU A 227 3.28 -4.75 20.99
N ALA A 228 2.66 -5.06 19.85
CA ALA A 228 1.28 -5.54 19.75
C ALA A 228 1.13 -7.04 20.09
N GLY A 229 2.18 -7.70 20.58
CA GLY A 229 2.14 -9.07 21.07
C GLY A 229 2.34 -10.17 20.04
N ALA A 230 2.70 -9.86 18.79
CA ALA A 230 2.95 -10.88 17.78
C ALA A 230 4.20 -11.72 18.06
N ASP A 231 4.13 -13.01 17.75
CA ASP A 231 5.26 -13.95 17.80
C ASP A 231 6.22 -13.73 16.62
N THR A 232 7.10 -12.76 16.79
CA THR A 232 8.09 -12.37 15.79
C THR A 232 9.32 -13.28 15.75
N ASP A 233 9.59 -14.05 16.82
CA ASP A 233 10.67 -15.05 16.82
C ASP A 233 10.35 -16.19 15.86
N ARG A 234 9.13 -16.74 15.94
CA ARG A 234 8.65 -17.75 14.98
C ARG A 234 8.65 -17.21 13.54
N LEU A 235 8.23 -15.96 13.35
CA LEU A 235 8.25 -15.31 12.03
C LEU A 235 9.67 -15.30 11.43
N LEU A 236 10.68 -14.93 12.22
CA LEU A 236 12.08 -14.92 11.75
C LEU A 236 12.63 -16.33 11.53
N GLU A 237 12.22 -17.33 12.32
CA GLU A 237 12.54 -18.73 12.06
C GLU A 237 11.97 -19.21 10.73
N GLU A 238 10.69 -18.96 10.48
CA GLU A 238 10.02 -19.28 9.21
C GLU A 238 10.78 -18.65 8.02
N ALA A 239 11.10 -17.36 8.10
CA ALA A 239 11.87 -16.65 7.08
C ALA A 239 13.25 -17.29 6.83
N ALA A 240 13.96 -17.64 7.90
CA ALA A 240 15.30 -18.22 7.82
C ALA A 240 15.31 -19.59 7.12
N THR A 241 14.21 -20.37 7.18
CA THR A 241 14.14 -21.68 6.52
C THR A 241 14.17 -21.60 4.99
N LEU A 242 13.73 -20.48 4.40
CA LEU A 242 13.71 -20.26 2.95
C LEU A 242 15.10 -19.92 2.39
N MET A 243 15.92 -19.24 3.18
CA MET A 243 17.19 -18.64 2.74
C MET A 243 18.13 -19.59 1.98
N PRO A 244 18.34 -20.86 2.41
CA PRO A 244 19.22 -21.79 1.69
C PRO A 244 18.77 -22.15 0.26
N SER A 245 17.48 -21.97 -0.06
CA SER A 245 16.95 -22.24 -1.41
C SER A 245 17.18 -21.08 -2.38
N LEU A 246 17.33 -19.85 -1.89
CA LEU A 246 17.40 -18.65 -2.73
C LEU A 246 18.69 -18.53 -3.54
N ALA A 247 19.76 -19.24 -3.16
CA ALA A 247 21.02 -19.25 -3.90
C ALA A 247 21.09 -20.33 -5.00
N LYS A 248 20.09 -21.22 -5.08
CA LYS A 248 20.11 -22.37 -5.99
C LYS A 248 19.59 -21.99 -7.38
N ASP A 249 20.12 -22.65 -8.39
CA ASP A 249 19.65 -22.55 -9.79
C ASP A 249 18.36 -23.36 -10.02
N GLU A 250 18.22 -24.47 -9.29
CA GLU A 250 17.04 -25.35 -9.28
C GLU A 250 16.34 -25.30 -7.90
N ASP A 251 15.06 -25.68 -7.85
CA ASP A 251 14.25 -25.72 -6.61
C ASP A 251 14.26 -24.39 -5.82
N ASN A 252 14.33 -23.27 -6.54
CA ASN A 252 14.34 -21.92 -5.98
C ASN A 252 12.97 -21.25 -6.22
N PRO A 253 12.08 -21.27 -5.21
CA PRO A 253 10.71 -20.76 -5.38
C PRO A 253 10.68 -19.24 -5.57
N GLY A 254 11.61 -18.50 -4.98
CA GLY A 254 11.75 -17.05 -5.20
C GLY A 254 12.18 -16.73 -6.63
N LEU A 255 13.08 -17.53 -7.20
CA LEU A 255 13.48 -17.41 -8.61
C LEU A 255 12.32 -17.71 -9.56
N LEU A 256 11.57 -18.79 -9.31
CA LEU A 256 10.42 -19.15 -10.14
C LEU A 256 9.34 -18.07 -10.09
N LEU A 257 8.98 -17.57 -8.91
CA LEU A 257 8.01 -16.49 -8.78
C LEU A 257 8.48 -15.20 -9.45
N GLY A 258 9.77 -14.85 -9.29
CA GLY A 258 10.35 -13.70 -9.99
C GLY A 258 10.36 -13.86 -11.51
N ALA A 259 10.57 -15.08 -12.01
CA ALA A 259 10.50 -15.40 -13.43
C ALA A 259 9.06 -15.35 -13.98
N VAL A 260 8.06 -15.78 -13.19
CA VAL A 260 6.64 -15.58 -13.50
C VAL A 260 6.35 -14.08 -13.64
N LEU A 261 6.63 -13.29 -12.60
CA LEU A 261 6.29 -11.86 -12.56
C LEU A 261 7.03 -11.05 -13.64
N GLY A 262 8.35 -11.21 -13.72
CA GLY A 262 9.18 -10.45 -14.65
C GLY A 262 9.11 -10.96 -16.08
N GLY A 263 9.09 -12.28 -16.28
CA GLY A 263 9.06 -12.90 -17.60
C GLY A 263 7.75 -12.65 -18.33
N CYS A 264 6.62 -12.73 -17.62
CA CYS A 264 5.32 -12.38 -18.18
C CYS A 264 5.17 -10.88 -18.48
N ALA A 265 5.79 -10.02 -17.66
CA ALA A 265 5.74 -8.57 -17.84
C ALA A 265 6.77 -8.02 -18.86
N GLN A 266 7.64 -8.86 -19.44
CA GLN A 266 8.55 -8.44 -20.50
C GLN A 266 7.81 -8.16 -21.81
N GLN A 267 8.11 -7.01 -22.41
CA GLN A 267 7.61 -6.62 -23.71
C GLN A 267 8.42 -7.37 -24.79
N GLY A 268 7.86 -8.46 -25.33
CA GLY A 268 8.48 -9.27 -26.39
C GLY A 268 7.94 -8.93 -27.79
N PRO A 269 8.74 -9.05 -28.87
CA PRO A 269 8.24 -8.88 -30.23
C PRO A 269 7.16 -9.93 -30.56
N GLY A 270 5.91 -9.48 -30.69
CA GLY A 270 4.76 -10.33 -31.04
C GLY A 270 4.13 -11.11 -29.88
N GLY A 271 4.63 -10.94 -28.65
CA GLY A 271 4.05 -11.52 -27.43
C GLY A 271 3.13 -10.53 -26.71
N LEU A 272 2.16 -11.06 -25.97
CA LEU A 272 1.31 -10.25 -25.10
C LEU A 272 1.98 -10.03 -23.74
N THR A 273 2.25 -8.77 -23.42
CA THR A 273 2.77 -8.37 -22.11
C THR A 273 1.71 -8.57 -21.05
N ARG A 274 2.03 -9.41 -20.06
CA ARG A 274 1.18 -9.73 -18.91
C ARG A 274 1.75 -9.07 -17.65
N ASP A 275 1.60 -7.75 -17.57
CA ASP A 275 2.09 -6.91 -16.47
C ASP A 275 1.05 -6.67 -15.36
N LYS A 276 -0.09 -7.39 -15.42
CA LYS A 276 -1.22 -7.25 -14.49
C LYS A 276 -1.43 -8.54 -13.70
N VAL A 277 -1.35 -8.43 -12.39
CA VAL A 277 -1.42 -9.57 -11.46
C VAL A 277 -2.66 -9.47 -10.59
N VAL A 278 -3.54 -10.46 -10.64
CA VAL A 278 -4.65 -10.58 -9.68
C VAL A 278 -4.16 -11.37 -8.47
N LEU A 279 -4.07 -10.72 -7.31
CA LEU A 279 -3.70 -11.36 -6.06
C LEU A 279 -4.94 -11.94 -5.38
N ARG A 280 -4.84 -13.19 -4.91
CA ARG A 280 -5.92 -13.88 -4.19
C ARG A 280 -5.41 -14.39 -2.86
N GLU A 281 -6.00 -13.88 -1.79
CA GLU A 281 -5.69 -14.30 -0.43
C GLU A 281 -6.85 -15.09 0.20
N PRO A 282 -6.56 -16.02 1.12
CA PRO A 282 -7.60 -16.83 1.76
C PRO A 282 -8.44 -15.95 2.68
N GLY A 283 -9.74 -15.88 2.39
CA GLY A 283 -10.65 -14.99 3.09
C GLY A 283 -10.83 -13.63 2.42
N GLY A 284 -10.15 -13.34 1.32
CA GLY A 284 -10.21 -12.05 0.63
C GLY A 284 -9.12 -11.09 1.12
N PRO A 285 -9.14 -9.83 0.64
CA PRO A 285 -7.98 -8.96 0.75
C PRO A 285 -7.57 -8.56 2.17
N GLY A 286 -6.27 -8.67 2.44
CA GLY A 286 -5.65 -8.41 3.73
C GLY A 286 -4.38 -7.58 3.63
N ALA A 287 -3.71 -7.37 4.77
CA ALA A 287 -2.50 -6.56 4.82
C ALA A 287 -1.32 -7.17 4.05
N LEU A 288 -1.26 -8.51 3.92
CA LEU A 288 -0.20 -9.17 3.16
C LEU A 288 -0.33 -8.89 1.65
N GLY A 289 -1.52 -9.02 1.05
CA GLY A 289 -1.74 -8.67 -0.36
C GLY A 289 -1.53 -7.17 -0.64
N ALA A 290 -1.93 -6.30 0.28
CA ALA A 290 -1.62 -4.87 0.18
C ALA A 290 -0.11 -4.59 0.25
N TRP A 291 0.62 -5.29 1.14
CA TRP A 291 2.07 -5.20 1.23
C TRP A 291 2.76 -5.68 -0.06
N ILE A 292 2.35 -6.83 -0.61
CA ILE A 292 2.87 -7.36 -1.89
C ILE A 292 2.59 -6.37 -3.03
N SER A 293 1.38 -5.81 -3.06
CA SER A 293 0.99 -4.81 -4.06
C SER A 293 1.91 -3.60 -4.05
N GLN A 294 2.21 -3.07 -2.86
CA GLN A 294 3.14 -1.96 -2.72
C GLN A 294 4.58 -2.36 -3.09
N LEU A 295 5.05 -3.52 -2.62
CA LEU A 295 6.39 -4.02 -2.92
C LEU A 295 6.62 -4.10 -4.43
N LEU A 296 5.68 -4.70 -5.17
CA LEU A 296 5.75 -4.80 -6.63
C LEU A 296 5.66 -3.43 -7.30
N ALA A 297 4.70 -2.60 -6.87
CA ALA A 297 4.50 -1.28 -7.47
C ALA A 297 5.75 -0.39 -7.33
N VAL A 298 6.36 -0.35 -6.15
CA VAL A 298 7.56 0.46 -5.88
C VAL A 298 8.81 -0.20 -6.47
N GLY A 299 8.93 -1.52 -6.34
CA GLY A 299 10.11 -2.27 -6.78
C GLY A 299 10.25 -2.36 -8.30
N THR A 300 9.15 -2.35 -9.04
CA THR A 300 9.15 -2.52 -10.49
C THR A 300 8.68 -1.30 -11.29
N GLY A 301 7.84 -0.44 -10.70
CA GLY A 301 7.20 0.71 -11.34
C GLY A 301 8.16 1.88 -11.63
N LYS A 302 9.00 1.72 -12.65
CA LYS A 302 10.04 2.69 -13.04
C LYS A 302 10.29 2.63 -14.54
N ARG A 303 10.66 3.77 -15.14
CA ARG A 303 11.15 3.87 -16.53
C ARG A 303 10.21 3.21 -17.56
N GLY A 304 8.91 3.40 -17.43
CA GLY A 304 7.93 2.86 -18.40
C GLY A 304 7.61 1.38 -18.21
N LYS A 305 7.99 0.79 -17.07
CA LYS A 305 7.86 -0.64 -16.78
C LYS A 305 7.34 -0.86 -15.37
N GLY A 306 6.73 -2.01 -15.13
CA GLY A 306 6.34 -2.42 -13.79
C GLY A 306 5.19 -3.42 -13.81
N VAL A 307 4.94 -4.02 -12.65
CA VAL A 307 3.86 -4.99 -12.43
C VAL A 307 2.79 -4.30 -11.59
N VAL A 308 1.55 -4.26 -12.10
CA VAL A 308 0.39 -3.69 -11.42
C VAL A 308 -0.43 -4.83 -10.80
N THR A 309 -0.75 -4.71 -9.52
CA THR A 309 -1.57 -5.71 -8.83
C THR A 309 -3.02 -5.27 -8.71
N PHE A 310 -3.91 -6.26 -8.63
CA PHE A 310 -5.35 -6.09 -8.53
C PHE A 310 -5.93 -7.05 -7.50
N GLU A 311 -6.99 -6.61 -6.81
CA GLU A 311 -7.80 -7.48 -5.96
C GLU A 311 -9.10 -7.88 -6.68
N PRO A 312 -9.60 -9.12 -6.53
CA PRO A 312 -10.96 -9.46 -6.95
C PRO A 312 -12.00 -8.55 -6.25
N PRO A 313 -13.08 -8.12 -6.94
CA PRO A 313 -13.51 -8.52 -8.28
C PRO A 313 -12.97 -7.64 -9.42
N GLY A 314 -11.95 -6.81 -9.16
CA GLY A 314 -11.30 -5.94 -10.16
C GLY A 314 -10.60 -6.68 -11.31
N GLY A 315 -10.76 -8.01 -11.43
CA GLY A 315 -10.16 -8.86 -12.45
C GLY A 315 -11.09 -9.96 -13.00
N LYS A 316 -12.42 -9.85 -12.85
CA LYS A 316 -13.34 -10.89 -13.36
C LYS A 316 -13.60 -10.73 -14.87
N GLY A 317 -12.75 -11.34 -15.68
CA GLY A 317 -12.91 -11.48 -17.13
C GLY A 317 -11.68 -12.14 -17.75
N PRO A 318 -11.76 -12.76 -18.95
CA PRO A 318 -10.60 -13.27 -19.67
C PRO A 318 -9.80 -12.08 -20.23
N PHE A 319 -9.04 -11.40 -19.37
CA PHE A 319 -8.12 -10.36 -19.79
C PHE A 319 -6.80 -11.04 -20.15
N PRO A 320 -6.40 -11.05 -21.42
CA PRO A 320 -5.31 -11.90 -21.87
C PRO A 320 -3.94 -11.44 -21.31
N ASP A 321 -3.85 -10.18 -20.89
CA ASP A 321 -2.70 -9.55 -20.26
C ASP A 321 -2.74 -9.56 -18.73
N VAL A 322 -3.66 -10.33 -18.14
CA VAL A 322 -3.80 -10.52 -16.69
C VAL A 322 -3.50 -11.98 -16.36
N HIS A 323 -2.80 -12.19 -15.26
CA HIS A 323 -2.57 -13.52 -14.71
C HIS A 323 -2.81 -13.52 -13.19
N GLY A 324 -3.17 -14.66 -12.62
CA GLY A 324 -3.63 -14.81 -11.25
C GLY A 324 -2.61 -15.50 -10.35
N VAL A 325 -2.34 -14.90 -9.18
CA VAL A 325 -1.50 -15.48 -8.14
C VAL A 325 -2.31 -15.70 -6.87
N SER A 326 -2.45 -16.96 -6.45
CA SER A 326 -3.05 -17.35 -5.18
C SER A 326 -1.99 -17.50 -4.09
N ILE A 327 -2.25 -16.91 -2.92
CA ILE A 327 -1.38 -16.96 -1.75
C ILE A 327 -1.99 -17.93 -0.75
N ASN A 328 -1.30 -19.03 -0.41
CA ASN A 328 -1.75 -20.06 0.54
C ASN A 328 -3.22 -20.54 0.32
N PRO A 329 -3.65 -20.93 -0.89
CA PRO A 329 -5.04 -21.29 -1.20
C PRO A 329 -5.57 -22.45 -0.35
N ARG A 330 -6.80 -22.41 0.18
CA ARG A 330 -7.27 -23.47 1.11
C ARG A 330 -7.62 -24.79 0.43
N ALA A 331 -7.96 -24.75 -0.86
CA ALA A 331 -8.30 -25.91 -1.67
C ALA A 331 -7.95 -25.66 -3.15
N ALA A 332 -7.84 -26.72 -3.95
CA ALA A 332 -7.62 -26.63 -5.40
C ALA A 332 -8.71 -25.81 -6.13
N ALA A 333 -9.95 -25.82 -5.64
CA ALA A 333 -11.03 -25.01 -6.20
C ALA A 333 -10.85 -23.50 -5.96
N ASP A 334 -10.09 -23.08 -4.93
CA ASP A 334 -9.70 -21.68 -4.74
C ASP A 334 -8.59 -21.27 -5.73
N ASP A 335 -7.88 -22.25 -6.31
CA ASP A 335 -6.77 -22.10 -7.25
C ASP A 335 -7.23 -22.17 -8.72
N ASP A 336 -8.44 -22.65 -9.04
CA ASP A 336 -8.93 -22.85 -10.41
C ASP A 336 -8.98 -21.57 -11.28
N GLU A 337 -8.96 -20.38 -10.66
CA GLU A 337 -8.88 -19.08 -11.36
C GLU A 337 -7.46 -18.48 -11.39
N SER A 338 -6.46 -19.17 -10.86
CA SER A 338 -5.05 -18.73 -10.83
C SER A 338 -4.17 -19.67 -11.65
N ASP A 339 -3.24 -19.08 -12.40
CA ASP A 339 -2.16 -19.81 -13.06
C ASP A 339 -1.00 -20.10 -12.11
N THR A 340 -0.86 -19.34 -11.03
CA THR A 340 0.25 -19.45 -10.10
C THR A 340 -0.23 -19.53 -8.66
N SER A 341 0.36 -20.43 -7.88
CA SER A 341 0.08 -20.64 -6.47
C SER A 341 1.36 -20.54 -5.64
N VAL A 342 1.32 -19.76 -4.57
CA VAL A 342 2.45 -19.50 -3.67
C VAL A 342 2.11 -19.99 -2.27
N TRP A 343 2.84 -21.00 -1.81
CA TRP A 343 2.73 -21.57 -0.48
C TRP A 343 3.95 -21.22 0.35
N ALA A 344 3.73 -20.60 1.51
CA ALA A 344 4.77 -20.35 2.51
C ALA A 344 4.17 -19.86 3.83
N PRO A 345 4.78 -20.16 4.99
CA PRO A 345 4.51 -19.46 6.24
C PRO A 345 4.80 -17.96 6.10
N LEU A 346 4.18 -17.14 6.94
CA LEU A 346 4.21 -15.68 6.76
C LEU A 346 5.65 -15.13 6.75
N GLY A 347 6.53 -15.62 7.62
CA GLY A 347 7.91 -15.17 7.65
C GLY A 347 8.65 -15.42 6.31
N ALA A 348 8.41 -16.58 5.72
CA ALA A 348 8.97 -16.94 4.42
C ALA A 348 8.31 -16.18 3.26
N GLN A 349 7.01 -15.84 3.34
CA GLN A 349 6.34 -15.01 2.33
C GLN A 349 7.05 -13.66 2.14
N PHE A 350 7.39 -12.96 3.22
CA PHE A 350 8.07 -11.66 3.11
C PHE A 350 9.36 -11.76 2.29
N VAL A 351 10.24 -12.69 2.64
CA VAL A 351 11.51 -12.88 1.93
C VAL A 351 11.31 -13.37 0.51
N LEU A 352 10.35 -14.28 0.29
CA LEU A 352 10.04 -14.85 -1.03
C LEU A 352 9.61 -13.76 -2.01
N TRP A 353 8.68 -12.89 -1.60
CA TRP A 353 8.17 -11.81 -2.43
C TRP A 353 9.20 -10.70 -2.65
N GLU A 354 9.99 -10.36 -1.63
CA GLU A 354 11.13 -9.44 -1.79
C GLU A 354 12.11 -9.97 -2.83
N TYR A 355 12.52 -11.24 -2.71
CA TYR A 355 13.42 -11.88 -3.67
C TYR A 355 12.82 -11.94 -5.08
N ALA A 356 11.55 -12.35 -5.21
CA ALA A 356 10.86 -12.41 -6.50
C ALA A 356 10.75 -11.02 -7.16
N THR A 357 10.49 -9.97 -6.38
CA THR A 357 10.45 -8.58 -6.86
C THR A 357 11.82 -8.13 -7.35
N ALA A 358 12.89 -8.54 -6.69
CA ALA A 358 14.25 -8.26 -7.13
C ALA A 358 14.51 -8.89 -8.50
N VAL A 359 14.26 -10.19 -8.62
CA VAL A 359 14.40 -10.93 -9.89
C VAL A 359 13.53 -10.33 -11.01
N ALA A 360 12.26 -10.00 -10.71
CA ALA A 360 11.35 -9.40 -11.68
C ALA A 360 11.85 -8.03 -12.16
N GLY A 361 12.34 -7.19 -11.23
CA GLY A 361 12.95 -5.91 -11.57
C GLY A 361 14.15 -6.06 -12.50
N TRP A 362 15.02 -7.04 -12.23
CA TRP A 362 16.17 -7.34 -13.08
C TRP A 362 15.75 -7.75 -14.50
N LEU A 363 14.77 -8.66 -14.64
CA LEU A 363 14.21 -9.06 -15.94
C LEU A 363 13.61 -7.87 -16.70
N LEU A 364 12.93 -6.98 -15.99
CA LEU A 364 12.39 -5.76 -16.55
C LEU A 364 13.49 -4.73 -16.87
N GLY A 365 14.73 -4.91 -16.43
CA GLY A 365 15.81 -3.94 -16.60
C GLY A 365 15.61 -2.67 -15.77
N VAL A 366 14.89 -2.79 -14.65
CA VAL A 366 14.76 -1.75 -13.62
C VAL A 366 15.55 -2.13 -12.38
N ASN A 367 15.94 -1.16 -11.58
CA ASN A 367 16.64 -1.39 -10.32
C ASN A 367 15.66 -1.17 -9.16
N PRO A 368 15.19 -2.21 -8.46
CA PRO A 368 14.27 -2.05 -7.34
C PRO A 368 14.84 -1.18 -6.23
N PHE A 369 16.17 -1.20 -6.08
CA PHE A 369 16.88 -0.54 -4.98
C PHE A 369 17.32 0.88 -5.29
N GLU A 370 17.17 1.40 -6.51
CA GLU A 370 17.43 2.81 -6.77
C GLU A 370 16.48 3.69 -5.94
N ALA A 371 16.93 4.89 -5.55
CA ALA A 371 16.10 5.84 -4.83
C ALA A 371 14.73 5.96 -5.53
N GLY A 372 13.66 5.86 -4.75
CA GLY A 372 12.30 5.76 -5.27
C GLY A 372 11.95 6.92 -6.19
N SER A 373 10.93 6.71 -7.02
CA SER A 373 10.36 7.78 -7.82
C SER A 373 10.03 9.00 -6.94
N THR A 374 10.32 10.19 -7.45
CA THR A 374 9.95 11.46 -6.80
C THR A 374 8.44 11.70 -6.82
N VAL A 375 7.66 10.90 -7.56
CA VAL A 375 6.21 11.08 -7.75
C VAL A 375 5.40 11.11 -6.46
N VAL A 376 5.86 10.42 -5.41
CA VAL A 376 5.18 10.37 -4.12
C VAL A 376 5.47 11.65 -3.33
N GLN A 377 6.74 12.10 -3.36
CA GLN A 377 7.15 13.35 -2.71
C GLN A 377 6.57 14.57 -3.42
N GLU A 378 6.51 14.57 -4.76
CA GLU A 378 5.88 15.62 -5.58
C GLU A 378 4.43 15.86 -5.15
N SER A 379 3.62 14.81 -5.11
CA SER A 379 2.20 14.92 -4.71
C SER A 379 2.04 15.36 -3.24
N GLU A 380 2.96 14.98 -2.36
CA GLU A 380 2.98 15.42 -0.97
C GLU A 380 3.36 16.91 -0.83
N ASP A 381 4.37 17.36 -1.57
CA ASP A 381 4.82 18.75 -1.59
C ASP A 381 3.73 19.69 -2.14
N ASP A 382 3.01 19.24 -3.18
CA ASP A 382 1.84 19.94 -3.72
C ASP A 382 0.72 20.05 -2.68
N ALA A 383 0.37 18.96 -2.00
CA ALA A 383 -0.63 18.98 -0.93
C ALA A 383 -0.21 19.94 0.20
N ALA A 384 1.07 19.92 0.59
CA ALA A 384 1.62 20.83 1.59
C ALA A 384 1.52 22.30 1.13
N ALA A 385 1.81 22.59 -0.14
CA ALA A 385 1.68 23.92 -0.72
C ALA A 385 0.23 24.42 -0.72
N LEU A 386 -0.72 23.56 -1.12
CA LEU A 386 -2.16 23.88 -1.11
C LEU A 386 -2.66 24.21 0.30
N LEU A 387 -2.27 23.42 1.30
CA LEU A 387 -2.66 23.66 2.70
C LEU A 387 -2.06 24.97 3.24
N ARG A 388 -0.79 25.25 2.93
CA ARG A 388 -0.13 26.51 3.31
C ARG A 388 -0.84 27.72 2.69
N ALA A 389 -1.12 27.67 1.39
CA ALA A 389 -1.76 28.77 0.68
C ALA A 389 -3.19 29.02 1.19
N ALA A 390 -3.95 27.96 1.45
CA ALA A 390 -5.32 28.07 1.92
C ALA A 390 -5.44 28.60 3.35
N GLY A 391 -4.47 28.29 4.23
CA GLY A 391 -4.57 28.63 5.66
C GLY A 391 -5.88 28.12 6.26
N ARG A 392 -6.70 29.03 6.82
CA ARG A 392 -8.07 28.74 7.31
C ARG A 392 -9.16 28.85 6.24
N GLY A 393 -8.86 29.46 5.10
CA GLY A 393 -9.79 29.60 3.98
C GLY A 393 -10.00 28.30 3.20
N PRO A 394 -10.81 28.31 2.13
CA PRO A 394 -10.98 27.13 1.27
C PRO A 394 -9.68 26.77 0.54
N LEU A 395 -9.53 25.49 0.18
CA LEU A 395 -8.45 25.09 -0.73
C LEU A 395 -8.64 25.79 -2.07
N THR A 396 -7.55 26.23 -2.69
CA THR A 396 -7.58 26.66 -4.08
C THR A 396 -7.76 25.43 -4.95
N ALA A 397 -9.01 25.14 -5.30
CA ALA A 397 -9.38 24.08 -6.22
C ALA A 397 -9.96 24.69 -7.51
N GLU A 398 -9.84 23.95 -8.60
CA GLU A 398 -10.53 24.28 -9.84
C GLU A 398 -12.05 24.31 -9.62
N ARG A 399 -12.74 25.16 -10.37
CA ARG A 399 -14.20 25.13 -10.39
C ARG A 399 -14.63 23.85 -11.10
N PRO A 400 -15.69 23.18 -10.61
CA PRO A 400 -16.24 22.05 -11.35
C PRO A 400 -16.69 22.49 -12.74
N VAL A 401 -16.59 21.58 -13.70
CA VAL A 401 -17.13 21.79 -15.05
C VAL A 401 -18.65 21.98 -14.95
N TYR A 402 -19.31 21.14 -14.15
CA TYR A 402 -20.70 21.24 -13.77
C TYR A 402 -20.96 20.47 -12.47
N VAL A 403 -22.17 20.63 -11.93
CA VAL A 403 -22.65 19.88 -10.77
C VAL A 403 -23.90 19.13 -11.20
N GLU A 404 -23.91 17.82 -11.00
CA GLU A 404 -25.09 16.97 -11.17
C GLU A 404 -25.59 16.60 -9.78
N ASP A 405 -26.75 17.14 -9.42
CA ASP A 405 -27.28 17.07 -8.06
C ASP A 405 -26.28 17.58 -7.00
N ASP A 406 -25.69 16.67 -6.23
CA ASP A 406 -24.71 16.92 -5.16
C ASP A 406 -23.28 16.48 -5.54
N ILE A 407 -23.08 16.00 -6.77
CA ILE A 407 -21.78 15.54 -7.28
C ILE A 407 -21.16 16.62 -8.16
N GLU A 408 -20.04 17.17 -7.72
CA GLU A 408 -19.23 18.04 -8.55
C GLU A 408 -18.35 17.24 -9.50
N VAL A 409 -18.40 17.58 -10.79
CA VAL A 409 -17.62 16.90 -11.84
C VAL A 409 -16.44 17.77 -12.25
N HIS A 410 -15.23 17.28 -12.00
CA HIS A 410 -13.96 17.94 -12.31
C HIS A 410 -13.18 17.09 -13.28
N ALA A 411 -12.93 17.59 -14.48
CA ALA A 411 -12.30 16.80 -15.53
C ALA A 411 -11.71 17.73 -16.61
N ASP A 412 -10.75 17.27 -17.43
CA ASP A 412 -9.97 18.13 -18.36
C ASP A 412 -10.10 17.84 -19.87
N PHE A 413 -10.76 16.76 -20.27
CA PHE A 413 -10.97 16.41 -21.68
C PHE A 413 -12.27 17.02 -22.23
N PRO A 414 -12.46 17.22 -23.54
CA PRO A 414 -13.68 17.84 -24.04
C PRO A 414 -14.93 16.96 -23.80
N TRP A 415 -16.00 17.55 -23.26
CA TRP A 415 -17.34 16.93 -23.11
C TRP A 415 -18.41 17.75 -23.82
N PRO A 416 -19.53 17.11 -24.24
CA PRO A 416 -20.70 17.83 -24.70
C PRO A 416 -21.27 18.76 -23.62
N PRO A 417 -21.68 20.00 -23.96
CA PRO A 417 -22.46 20.83 -23.05
C PRO A 417 -23.73 20.11 -22.58
N GLY A 418 -23.99 20.11 -21.27
CA GLY A 418 -25.14 19.40 -20.68
C GLY A 418 -24.97 17.88 -20.57
N ALA A 419 -23.74 17.36 -20.68
CA ALA A 419 -23.47 15.95 -20.45
C ALA A 419 -23.80 15.55 -19.00
N GLU A 420 -24.48 14.41 -18.87
CA GLU A 420 -24.76 13.78 -17.57
C GLU A 420 -23.54 13.01 -17.04
N LEU A 421 -23.50 12.71 -15.74
CA LEU A 421 -22.43 12.00 -15.05
C LEU A 421 -22.10 10.66 -15.73
N ARG A 422 -23.13 9.91 -16.15
CA ARG A 422 -22.95 8.67 -16.92
C ARG A 422 -22.14 8.87 -18.20
N THR A 423 -22.30 10.01 -18.87
CA THR A 423 -21.59 10.32 -20.12
C THR A 423 -20.12 10.58 -19.84
N VAL A 424 -19.81 11.31 -18.76
CA VAL A 424 -18.42 11.57 -18.33
C VAL A 424 -17.73 10.28 -17.89
N LEU A 425 -18.40 9.46 -17.08
CA LEU A 425 -17.90 8.14 -16.68
C LEU A 425 -17.69 7.22 -17.89
N GLY A 426 -18.63 7.22 -18.85
CA GLY A 426 -18.50 6.50 -20.11
C GLY A 426 -17.30 6.97 -20.95
N GLY A 427 -17.01 8.27 -20.95
CA GLY A 427 -15.82 8.85 -21.59
C GLY A 427 -14.52 8.39 -20.94
N LEU A 428 -14.45 8.34 -19.60
CA LEU A 428 -13.30 7.77 -18.90
C LEU A 428 -13.15 6.27 -19.20
N VAL A 429 -14.24 5.51 -19.17
CA VAL A 429 -14.21 4.08 -19.49
C VAL A 429 -13.74 3.84 -20.92
N ALA A 430 -14.10 4.72 -21.87
CA ALA A 430 -13.66 4.66 -23.25
C ALA A 430 -12.20 5.08 -23.46
N SER A 431 -11.59 5.83 -22.53
CA SER A 431 -10.19 6.24 -22.60
C SER A 431 -9.22 5.23 -22.02
N VAL A 432 -9.72 4.15 -21.39
CA VAL A 432 -8.88 3.03 -20.92
C VAL A 432 -8.23 2.33 -22.14
N PRO A 433 -6.89 2.25 -22.23
CA PRO A 433 -6.22 1.54 -23.30
C PRO A 433 -6.60 0.05 -23.38
N SER A 434 -6.48 -0.57 -24.55
CA SER A 434 -6.80 -1.99 -24.76
C SER A 434 -5.93 -2.95 -23.95
N ASP A 435 -4.72 -2.52 -23.64
CA ASP A 435 -3.73 -3.16 -22.76
C ASP A 435 -3.66 -2.45 -21.39
N GLY A 436 -4.63 -1.60 -21.06
CA GLY A 436 -4.61 -0.72 -19.90
C GLY A 436 -5.42 -1.20 -18.72
N TYR A 437 -5.59 -0.34 -17.72
CA TYR A 437 -6.46 -0.59 -16.56
C TYR A 437 -7.09 0.72 -16.10
N LEU A 438 -8.14 0.61 -15.30
CA LEU A 438 -8.73 1.75 -14.59
C LEU A 438 -8.33 1.68 -13.12
N SER A 439 -8.02 2.79 -12.47
CA SER A 439 -7.77 2.87 -11.04
C SER A 439 -8.80 3.79 -10.37
N VAL A 440 -9.49 3.27 -9.36
CA VAL A 440 -10.42 4.04 -8.52
C VAL A 440 -9.71 4.37 -7.21
N MET A 441 -9.50 5.66 -6.97
CA MET A 441 -8.88 6.19 -5.76
C MET A 441 -9.92 6.99 -4.99
N THR A 442 -10.36 6.49 -3.84
CA THR A 442 -11.33 7.19 -3.00
C THR A 442 -10.65 7.89 -1.82
N TYR A 443 -11.12 9.06 -1.44
CA TYR A 443 -10.76 9.74 -0.18
C TYR A 443 -11.98 9.77 0.76
N LEU A 444 -12.88 8.81 0.58
CA LEU A 444 -14.02 8.53 1.44
C LEU A 444 -13.78 7.18 2.13
N SER A 445 -14.28 7.04 3.35
CA SER A 445 -14.10 5.83 4.16
C SER A 445 -15.43 5.13 4.50
N GLY A 446 -15.33 4.00 5.21
CA GLY A 446 -16.48 3.20 5.64
C GLY A 446 -17.40 2.76 4.49
N ASP A 447 -18.70 2.94 4.68
CA ASP A 447 -19.74 2.60 3.71
C ASP A 447 -19.63 3.37 2.39
N PHE A 448 -18.89 4.50 2.39
CA PHE A 448 -18.72 5.39 1.24
C PHE A 448 -17.43 5.11 0.46
N SER A 449 -16.71 4.04 0.81
CA SER A 449 -15.40 3.71 0.25
C SER A 449 -15.38 3.48 -1.27
N GLY A 450 -16.51 3.31 -1.95
CA GLY A 450 -16.53 3.14 -3.42
C GLY A 450 -15.93 1.83 -3.93
N ARG A 451 -15.48 0.91 -3.05
CA ARG A 451 -14.91 -0.41 -3.42
C ARG A 451 -15.85 -1.22 -4.33
N TYR A 452 -17.15 -1.10 -4.11
CA TYR A 452 -18.20 -1.77 -4.88
C TYR A 452 -18.36 -1.26 -6.32
N LEU A 453 -17.71 -0.15 -6.70
CA LEU A 453 -17.73 0.37 -8.08
C LEU A 453 -16.85 -0.45 -9.02
N ALA A 454 -15.73 -1.00 -8.52
CA ALA A 454 -14.74 -1.72 -9.30
C ALA A 454 -15.32 -2.83 -10.21
N PRO A 455 -16.18 -3.76 -9.74
CA PRO A 455 -16.73 -4.81 -10.61
C PRO A 455 -17.65 -4.29 -11.73
N SER A 456 -18.35 -3.18 -11.53
CA SER A 456 -19.19 -2.59 -12.59
C SER A 456 -18.33 -1.85 -13.61
N LEU A 457 -17.32 -1.11 -13.15
CA LEU A 457 -16.37 -0.45 -14.03
C LEU A 457 -15.54 -1.47 -14.84
N ALA A 458 -15.14 -2.59 -14.25
CA ALA A 458 -14.39 -3.65 -14.94
C ALA A 458 -15.22 -4.27 -16.07
N ARG A 459 -16.51 -4.50 -15.82
CA ARG A 459 -17.45 -4.96 -16.86
C ARG A 459 -17.63 -3.92 -17.97
N ALA A 460 -17.69 -2.64 -17.62
CA ALA A 460 -17.88 -1.56 -18.60
C ALA A 460 -16.64 -1.30 -19.47
N SER A 461 -15.45 -1.34 -18.87
CA SER A 461 -14.18 -1.14 -19.58
C SER A 461 -13.73 -2.38 -20.34
N GLY A 462 -14.14 -3.57 -19.88
CA GLY A 462 -13.55 -4.82 -20.36
C GLY A 462 -12.07 -4.95 -19.98
N ARG A 463 -11.65 -4.24 -18.91
CA ARG A 463 -10.27 -4.16 -18.42
C ARG A 463 -10.28 -4.27 -16.88
N PRO A 464 -9.18 -4.72 -16.26
CA PRO A 464 -9.11 -4.80 -14.80
C PRO A 464 -9.20 -3.40 -14.16
N VAL A 465 -9.75 -3.37 -12.94
CA VAL A 465 -9.94 -2.15 -12.14
C VAL A 465 -9.21 -2.28 -10.82
N ALA A 466 -8.19 -1.45 -10.62
CA ALA A 466 -7.52 -1.28 -9.35
C ALA A 466 -8.37 -0.41 -8.43
N TYR A 467 -8.29 -0.64 -7.13
CA TYR A 467 -9.02 0.13 -6.13
C TYR A 467 -8.14 0.32 -4.90
N GLY A 468 -8.15 1.52 -4.33
CA GLY A 468 -7.69 1.70 -2.97
C GLY A 468 -7.99 3.07 -2.37
N PRO A 469 -7.99 3.17 -1.03
CA PRO A 469 -8.26 4.41 -0.32
C PRO A 469 -7.02 5.32 -0.29
N GLY A 470 -7.25 6.61 -0.51
CA GLY A 470 -6.27 7.67 -0.40
C GLY A 470 -6.22 8.23 1.02
N PRO A 471 -5.06 8.72 1.47
CA PRO A 471 -3.83 8.92 0.70
C PRO A 471 -2.93 7.67 0.61
N ALA A 472 -3.19 6.61 1.37
CA ALA A 472 -2.26 5.50 1.51
C ALA A 472 -2.05 4.69 0.22
N TYR A 473 -3.11 4.38 -0.51
CA TYR A 473 -3.02 3.65 -1.77
C TYR A 473 -2.20 4.38 -2.85
N PRO A 474 -2.51 5.63 -3.25
CA PRO A 474 -1.69 6.33 -4.26
C PRO A 474 -0.26 6.60 -3.78
N HIS A 475 -0.02 6.70 -2.47
CA HIS A 475 1.33 6.71 -1.93
C HIS A 475 2.04 5.35 -2.17
N ALA A 476 1.35 4.24 -1.93
CA ALA A 476 1.88 2.89 -2.07
C ALA A 476 2.10 2.47 -3.53
N THR A 477 1.17 2.77 -4.43
CA THR A 477 1.18 2.31 -5.82
C THR A 477 1.55 3.41 -6.83
N GLY A 478 1.76 4.64 -6.36
CA GLY A 478 2.12 5.80 -7.18
C GLY A 478 3.21 5.54 -8.21
N PRO A 479 4.34 4.90 -7.87
CA PRO A 479 5.41 4.63 -8.84
C PRO A 479 4.94 3.82 -10.07
N VAL A 480 4.18 2.74 -9.89
CA VAL A 480 3.71 1.95 -11.05
C VAL A 480 2.64 2.67 -11.86
N HIS A 481 1.82 3.50 -11.21
CA HIS A 481 0.81 4.30 -11.89
C HIS A 481 1.41 5.46 -12.70
N LYS A 482 2.45 6.12 -12.17
CA LYS A 482 2.98 7.39 -12.68
C LYS A 482 4.25 7.22 -13.52
N ASP A 483 5.12 6.28 -13.16
CA ASP A 483 6.39 6.01 -13.85
C ASP A 483 6.49 4.60 -14.44
N GLY A 484 5.45 3.78 -14.26
CA GLY A 484 5.33 2.43 -14.80
C GLY A 484 4.86 2.40 -16.26
N PRO A 485 4.14 1.34 -16.70
CA PRO A 485 3.79 1.11 -18.12
C PRO A 485 3.04 2.23 -18.84
N GLY A 486 2.41 3.16 -18.12
CA GLY A 486 1.78 4.34 -18.72
C GLY A 486 0.42 4.06 -19.39
N ASN A 487 -0.25 2.96 -19.04
CA ASN A 487 -1.51 2.50 -19.62
C ASN A 487 -2.71 2.58 -18.64
N GLY A 488 -2.64 3.44 -17.63
CA GLY A 488 -3.71 3.65 -16.65
C GLY A 488 -4.68 4.78 -17.00
N ALA A 489 -5.95 4.64 -16.61
CA ALA A 489 -6.93 5.72 -16.48
C ALA A 489 -7.40 5.81 -15.02
N PHE A 490 -7.83 6.98 -14.56
CA PHE A 490 -7.99 7.25 -13.12
C PHE A 490 -9.33 7.92 -12.79
N LEU A 491 -10.01 7.39 -11.79
CA LEU A 491 -11.17 8.02 -11.14
C LEU A 491 -10.78 8.36 -9.70
N ILE A 492 -10.70 9.65 -9.38
CA ILE A 492 -10.51 10.14 -8.02
C ILE A 492 -11.87 10.52 -7.44
N ILE A 493 -12.21 9.99 -6.27
CA ILE A 493 -13.45 10.30 -5.55
C ILE A 493 -13.07 11.02 -4.27
N THR A 494 -13.65 12.18 -4.03
CA THR A 494 -13.52 12.97 -2.80
C THR A 494 -14.92 13.30 -2.31
N GLY A 495 -15.04 13.82 -1.10
CA GLY A 495 -16.29 14.41 -0.64
C GLY A 495 -16.10 15.22 0.63
N ASP A 496 -17.18 15.86 1.04
CA ASP A 496 -17.26 16.47 2.36
C ASP A 496 -17.22 15.40 3.46
N PRO A 497 -16.89 15.75 4.71
CA PRO A 497 -16.93 14.80 5.82
C PRO A 497 -18.29 14.10 5.91
N ALA A 498 -18.28 12.79 6.16
CA ALA A 498 -19.52 12.06 6.41
C ALA A 498 -20.29 12.67 7.61
N PRO A 499 -21.63 12.68 7.58
CA PRO A 499 -22.43 13.19 8.70
C PRO A 499 -22.02 12.51 10.02
N GLY A 500 -21.64 13.32 11.02
CA GLY A 500 -21.22 12.83 12.33
C GLY A 500 -19.71 12.56 12.49
N ASP A 501 -18.90 12.67 11.43
CA ASP A 501 -17.44 12.58 11.54
C ASP A 501 -16.82 13.89 12.03
N VAL A 502 -16.87 14.04 13.35
CA VAL A 502 -16.33 15.21 14.04
C VAL A 502 -14.79 15.26 13.94
N LEU A 503 -14.12 14.12 13.93
CA LEU A 503 -12.66 14.05 13.86
C LEU A 503 -12.13 14.53 12.50
N ALA A 504 -12.83 14.21 11.41
CA ALA A 504 -12.51 14.72 10.08
C ALA A 504 -12.64 16.25 9.98
N SER A 505 -13.64 16.81 10.67
CA SER A 505 -14.03 18.22 10.53
C SER A 505 -13.26 19.18 11.45
N GLN A 506 -12.78 18.71 12.60
CA GLN A 506 -12.07 19.56 13.55
C GLN A 506 -10.68 19.99 13.04
N PRO A 507 -10.25 21.24 13.30
CA PRO A 507 -8.89 21.66 13.00
C PRO A 507 -7.85 20.82 13.75
N VAL A 508 -6.81 20.41 13.04
CA VAL A 508 -5.66 19.73 13.63
C VAL A 508 -4.97 20.69 14.62
N PRO A 509 -4.63 20.26 15.86
CA PRO A 509 -4.06 21.14 16.87
C PRO A 509 -2.79 21.90 16.41
N GLY A 510 -2.86 23.23 16.43
CA GLY A 510 -1.76 24.10 15.98
C GLY A 510 -1.56 24.14 14.46
N ARG A 511 -2.53 23.68 13.67
CA ARG A 511 -2.59 23.82 12.21
C ARG A 511 -3.88 24.54 11.80
N PRO A 512 -3.90 25.26 10.67
CA PRO A 512 -5.08 26.01 10.23
C PRO A 512 -6.08 25.18 9.40
N TYR A 513 -5.94 23.85 9.38
CA TYR A 513 -6.73 22.93 8.55
C TYR A 513 -7.20 21.71 9.35
N SER A 514 -8.25 21.03 8.88
CA SER A 514 -8.78 19.78 9.43
C SER A 514 -8.22 18.54 8.71
N LEU A 515 -8.54 17.33 9.19
CA LEU A 515 -8.17 16.09 8.52
C LEU A 515 -8.89 15.94 7.17
N ALA A 516 -10.16 16.33 7.06
CA ALA A 516 -10.88 16.32 5.78
C ALA A 516 -10.22 17.24 4.75
N LYS A 517 -9.80 18.44 5.19
CA LYS A 517 -9.08 19.37 4.32
C LYS A 517 -7.71 18.81 3.92
N LEU A 518 -7.03 18.08 4.81
CA LEU A 518 -5.80 17.36 4.50
C LEU A 518 -6.03 16.32 3.40
N GLN A 519 -7.07 15.48 3.53
CA GLN A 519 -7.42 14.45 2.55
C GLN A 519 -7.75 15.04 1.17
N ILE A 520 -8.52 16.12 1.11
CA ILE A 520 -8.80 16.82 -0.17
C ILE A 520 -7.51 17.38 -0.76
N ALA A 521 -6.61 17.96 0.05
CA ALA A 521 -5.33 18.46 -0.44
C ALA A 521 -4.45 17.34 -1.02
N ARG A 522 -4.43 16.15 -0.40
CA ARG A 522 -3.77 14.95 -0.95
C ARG A 522 -4.37 14.53 -2.27
N ALA A 523 -5.70 14.47 -2.37
CA ALA A 523 -6.40 14.11 -3.60
C ALA A 523 -6.08 15.07 -4.76
N LEU A 524 -5.98 16.37 -4.48
CA LEU A 524 -5.62 17.39 -5.47
C LEU A 524 -4.15 17.29 -5.90
N GLY A 525 -3.23 16.96 -4.97
CA GLY A 525 -1.82 16.69 -5.31
C GLY A 525 -1.66 15.46 -6.21
N GLU A 526 -2.41 14.39 -5.95
CA GLU A 526 -2.44 13.22 -6.84
C GLU A 526 -3.05 13.53 -8.21
N LEU A 527 -4.18 14.25 -8.23
CA LEU A 527 -4.83 14.70 -9.47
C LEU A 527 -3.85 15.49 -10.36
N ARG A 528 -3.11 16.43 -9.76
CA ARG A 528 -2.11 17.23 -10.48
C ARG A 528 -1.00 16.37 -11.06
N ALA A 529 -0.44 15.45 -10.26
CA ALA A 529 0.64 14.57 -10.71
C ALA A 529 0.24 13.66 -11.89
N LEU A 530 -1.02 13.19 -11.91
CA LEU A 530 -1.59 12.43 -13.02
C LEU A 530 -1.80 13.29 -14.29
N ARG A 531 -2.33 14.50 -14.12
CA ARG A 531 -2.57 15.46 -15.22
C ARG A 531 -1.28 15.92 -15.89
N GLU A 532 -0.24 16.22 -15.13
CA GLU A 532 1.07 16.62 -15.65
C GLU A 532 1.70 15.53 -16.54
N ARG A 533 1.37 14.26 -16.24
CA ARG A 533 1.75 13.08 -17.03
C ARG A 533 0.75 12.74 -18.14
N ARG A 534 -0.31 13.54 -18.30
CA ARG A 534 -1.37 13.42 -19.32
C ARG A 534 -2.16 12.11 -19.25
N PHE A 535 -2.28 11.53 -18.06
CA PHE A 535 -3.18 10.40 -17.88
C PHE A 535 -4.65 10.83 -17.96
N PRO A 536 -5.54 10.01 -18.52
CA PRO A 536 -6.98 10.23 -18.41
C PRO A 536 -7.39 10.18 -16.94
N VAL A 537 -7.88 11.31 -16.41
CA VAL A 537 -8.32 11.39 -15.02
C VAL A 537 -9.56 12.25 -14.90
N ILE A 538 -10.51 11.79 -14.09
CA ILE A 538 -11.62 12.61 -13.59
C ILE A 538 -11.61 12.60 -12.07
N ARG A 539 -11.99 13.73 -11.47
CA ARG A 539 -12.29 13.83 -10.04
C ARG A 539 -13.77 14.10 -9.84
N LEU A 540 -14.39 13.31 -8.99
CA LEU A 540 -15.74 13.53 -8.50
C LEU A 540 -15.67 13.99 -7.04
N HIS A 541 -16.45 15.01 -6.69
CA HIS A 541 -16.58 15.47 -5.31
C HIS A 541 -18.03 15.36 -4.83
N LEU A 542 -18.27 14.52 -3.84
CA LEU A 542 -19.58 14.27 -3.26
C LEU A 542 -19.80 15.27 -2.11
N ARG A 543 -20.69 16.25 -2.31
CA ARG A 543 -21.06 17.22 -1.26
C ARG A 543 -21.85 16.58 -0.13
N ASP A 544 -22.57 15.51 -0.43
CA ASP A 544 -23.17 14.62 0.56
C ASP A 544 -22.74 13.17 0.25
N PRO A 545 -21.73 12.63 0.95
CA PRO A 545 -21.31 11.25 0.73
C PRO A 545 -22.43 10.22 0.90
N ALA A 546 -23.44 10.49 1.76
CA ALA A 546 -24.51 9.55 2.04
C ALA A 546 -25.43 9.35 0.83
N ASP A 547 -25.83 10.44 0.18
CA ASP A 547 -26.68 10.41 -1.01
C ASP A 547 -25.88 10.21 -2.30
N GLY A 548 -24.75 10.91 -2.43
CA GLY A 548 -23.92 10.93 -3.64
C GLY A 548 -23.34 9.56 -4.00
N VAL A 549 -23.07 8.70 -3.02
CA VAL A 549 -22.62 7.31 -3.26
C VAL A 549 -23.68 6.49 -4.00
N GLY A 550 -24.95 6.64 -3.64
CA GLY A 550 -26.06 5.96 -4.31
C GLY A 550 -26.14 6.36 -5.77
N ARG A 551 -26.16 7.67 -6.03
CA ARG A 551 -26.21 8.24 -7.40
C ARG A 551 -25.00 7.83 -8.25
N LEU A 552 -23.79 7.89 -7.68
CA LEU A 552 -22.59 7.45 -8.38
C LEU A 552 -22.64 5.95 -8.73
N THR A 553 -23.18 5.13 -7.82
CA THR A 553 -23.35 3.70 -8.07
C THR A 553 -24.31 3.43 -9.22
N GLU A 554 -25.42 4.17 -9.28
CA GLU A 554 -26.39 4.09 -10.37
C GLU A 554 -25.77 4.52 -11.70
N ALA A 555 -25.09 5.67 -11.75
CA ALA A 555 -24.41 6.15 -12.96
C ALA A 555 -23.36 5.14 -13.48
N VAL A 556 -22.58 4.52 -12.58
CA VAL A 556 -21.62 3.46 -12.95
C VAL A 556 -22.33 2.19 -13.46
N ARG A 557 -23.48 1.82 -12.88
CA ARG A 557 -24.28 0.68 -13.36
C ARG A 557 -24.84 0.94 -14.76
N ASP A 558 -25.30 2.15 -15.03
CA ASP A 558 -25.82 2.54 -16.34
C ASP A 558 -24.75 2.46 -17.43
N VAL A 559 -23.54 2.95 -17.14
CA VAL A 559 -22.39 2.82 -18.04
C VAL A 559 -22.05 1.35 -18.32
N ALA A 560 -22.14 0.49 -17.31
CA ALA A 560 -21.94 -0.96 -17.47
C ALA A 560 -23.09 -1.65 -18.22
N GLY A 561 -24.33 -1.17 -18.08
CA GLY A 561 -25.52 -1.71 -18.73
C GLY A 561 -25.63 -1.35 -20.21
N ALA A 562 -25.25 -0.11 -20.57
CA ALA A 562 -25.32 0.42 -21.94
C ALA A 562 -24.36 -0.26 -22.93
N ARG A 563 -23.37 -1.02 -22.44
CA ARG A 563 -22.38 -1.75 -23.26
C ARG A 563 -22.67 -3.25 -23.44
N ARG A 564 -23.86 -3.74 -23.08
CA ARG A 564 -24.27 -5.11 -23.45
C ARG A 564 -24.53 -5.16 -24.97
N PRO A 565 -23.92 -6.11 -25.71
CA PRO A 565 -24.19 -6.29 -27.14
C PRO A 565 -25.64 -6.67 -27.41
#